data_AF-A0A3D9EA71-F1
#
_entry.id   AF-A0A3D9EA71-F1
#
_cell.length_a   1.000
_cell.length_b   1.000
_cell.length_c   1.000
_cell.angle_alpha   90.00
_cell.angle_beta   90.00
_cell.angle_gamma   90.00
#
_symmetry.space_group_name_H-M   'P 1'
#
loop_
_entity.id
_entity.type
_entity.pdbx_description
1 polymer ?
#
loop_
_entity_poly.entity_id
_entity_poly.type
_entity_poly.pdbx_seq_one_letter_code
_entity_poly.pdbx_strand_id
1 'polypeptide(L)'
;MTDTTALDIPGYKAGTWVLDPSHSEVTFSVRHMMISKVRGTFGMKSATIVAPENPLEATVEASVDVTSVDTKDEGRDQHLRSAEFFDVETYPTMDFRSTGVRVEDGDFLVDGNLTIRGISKPATFSLDFGGFGTDPWGNYKAGATAKTVVNREDFGLTWNAALETGGVLVGKDVTIELDLQLALQA
;
A
#
# COMPACT_ATOMS: atom_id res chain seq x y z
N MET A 1 -8.56 -19.20 -31.91
CA MET A 1 -9.07 -19.22 -30.53
C MET A 1 -7.86 -19.38 -29.65
N THR A 2 -7.43 -18.32 -28.98
CA THR A 2 -6.32 -18.39 -28.03
C THR A 2 -6.87 -19.04 -26.77
N ASP A 3 -6.33 -20.21 -26.41
CA ASP A 3 -6.55 -20.84 -25.12
C ASP A 3 -6.10 -19.86 -24.03
N THR A 4 -7.06 -19.16 -23.41
CA THR A 4 -6.83 -18.51 -22.13
C THR A 4 -6.93 -19.61 -21.09
N THR A 5 -5.84 -20.35 -20.88
CA THR A 5 -5.77 -21.22 -19.71
C THR A 5 -5.90 -20.30 -18.50
N ALA A 6 -7.01 -20.42 -17.76
CA ALA A 6 -7.22 -19.63 -16.57
C ALA A 6 -6.02 -19.83 -15.64
N LEU A 7 -5.51 -18.74 -15.07
CA LEU A 7 -4.40 -18.79 -14.13
C LEU A 7 -4.83 -19.63 -12.91
N ASP A 8 -4.27 -20.84 -12.79
CA ASP A 8 -4.57 -21.74 -11.67
C ASP A 8 -3.70 -21.38 -10.47
N ILE A 9 -4.32 -20.81 -9.44
CA ILE A 9 -3.67 -20.47 -8.17
C ILE A 9 -4.22 -21.45 -7.13
N PRO A 10 -3.42 -22.44 -6.66
CA PRO A 10 -3.88 -23.44 -5.71
C PRO A 10 -4.47 -22.82 -4.45
N GLY A 11 -5.70 -23.20 -4.11
CA GLY A 11 -6.43 -22.67 -2.95
C GLY A 11 -7.18 -21.37 -3.21
N TYR A 12 -7.11 -20.81 -4.41
CA TYR A 12 -7.89 -19.63 -4.76
C TYR A 12 -9.39 -19.89 -4.63
N LYS A 13 -10.09 -18.88 -4.12
CA LYS A 13 -11.55 -18.86 -4.05
C LYS A 13 -12.05 -17.50 -4.51
N ALA A 14 -13.00 -17.53 -5.43
CA ALA A 14 -13.76 -16.35 -5.78
C ALA A 14 -14.59 -15.88 -4.57
N GLY A 15 -14.79 -14.57 -4.47
CA GLY A 15 -15.56 -13.93 -3.42
C GLY A 15 -14.98 -12.58 -2.99
N THR A 16 -15.54 -12.03 -1.92
CA THR A 16 -15.07 -10.78 -1.34
C THR A 16 -14.13 -11.09 -0.18
N TRP A 17 -12.90 -10.60 -0.29
CA TRP A 17 -11.89 -10.70 0.76
C TRP A 17 -11.77 -9.35 1.46
N VAL A 18 -11.79 -9.35 2.78
CA VAL A 18 -11.67 -8.14 3.59
C VAL A 18 -10.45 -8.22 4.48
N LEU A 19 -9.80 -7.07 4.66
CA LEU A 19 -8.63 -6.91 5.52
C LEU A 19 -8.86 -7.49 6.92
N ASP A 20 -7.87 -8.20 7.44
CA ASP A 20 -7.69 -8.46 8.86
C ASP A 20 -6.78 -7.36 9.45
N PRO A 21 -7.32 -6.38 10.18
CA PRO A 21 -6.53 -5.24 10.67
C PRO A 21 -5.45 -5.63 11.69
N SER A 22 -5.64 -6.75 12.41
CA SER A 22 -4.72 -7.19 13.46
C SER A 22 -3.45 -7.85 12.90
N HIS A 23 -3.49 -8.25 11.63
CA HIS A 23 -2.41 -8.99 10.96
C HIS A 23 -1.97 -8.30 9.67
N SER A 24 -2.19 -6.99 9.58
CA SER A 24 -1.81 -6.19 8.42
C SER A 24 -1.11 -4.90 8.85
N GLU A 25 -0.11 -4.50 8.07
CA GLU A 25 0.69 -3.31 8.33
C GLU A 25 1.03 -2.60 7.02
N VAL A 26 1.08 -1.26 7.06
CA VAL A 26 1.66 -0.44 5.99
C VAL A 26 2.90 0.23 6.55
N THR A 27 4.04 -0.04 5.93
CA THR A 27 5.31 0.59 6.27
C THR A 27 5.80 1.46 5.12
N PHE A 28 6.57 2.48 5.46
CA PHE A 28 7.27 3.28 4.46
C PHE A 28 8.71 3.55 4.88
N SER A 29 9.56 3.82 3.89
CA SER A 29 10.89 4.34 4.12
C SER A 29 11.29 5.41 3.12
N VAL A 30 12.01 6.42 3.60
CA VAL A 30 12.52 7.54 2.80
C VAL A 30 13.96 7.83 3.20
N ARG A 31 14.79 8.24 2.23
CA ARG A 31 16.17 8.64 2.52
C ARG A 31 16.20 9.97 3.29
N HIS A 32 17.02 10.01 4.34
CA HIS A 32 17.30 11.21 5.12
C HIS A 32 18.77 11.61 4.93
N MET A 33 18.99 12.86 4.53
CA MET A 33 20.28 13.42 4.13
C MET A 33 21.03 12.56 3.10
N MET A 34 20.30 11.72 2.35
CA MET A 34 20.83 10.68 1.44
C MET A 34 21.70 9.58 2.06
N ILE A 35 22.06 9.67 3.34
CA ILE A 35 22.96 8.74 4.04
C ILE A 35 22.25 7.66 4.85
N SER A 36 21.04 7.93 5.35
CA SER A 36 20.26 6.99 6.17
C SER A 36 18.81 6.91 5.70
N LYS A 37 18.02 6.05 6.35
CA LYS A 37 16.58 5.93 6.10
C LYS A 37 15.79 6.26 7.35
N VAL A 38 14.81 7.14 7.21
CA VAL A 38 13.67 7.21 8.15
C VAL A 38 12.68 6.14 7.73
N ARG A 39 12.11 5.46 8.72
CA ARG A 39 11.04 4.48 8.55
C ARG A 39 9.84 4.93 9.37
N GLY A 40 8.66 4.61 8.88
CA GLY A 40 7.45 4.77 9.66
C GLY A 40 6.38 3.80 9.21
N THR A 41 5.27 3.86 9.93
CA THR A 41 4.10 3.03 9.68
C THR A 41 2.86 3.90 9.55
N PHE A 42 1.84 3.32 8.92
CA PHE A 42 0.47 3.79 9.01
C PHE A 42 -0.45 2.60 9.33
N GLY A 43 -1.49 2.87 10.10
CA GLY A 43 -2.60 1.97 10.32
C GLY A 43 -3.47 1.86 9.07
N MET A 44 -3.78 0.64 8.68
CA MET A 44 -4.79 0.39 7.65
C MET A 44 -6.19 0.62 8.19
N LYS A 45 -7.00 1.37 7.45
CA LYS A 45 -8.41 1.61 7.77
C LYS A 45 -9.30 0.53 7.18
N SER A 46 -9.03 0.14 5.94
CA SER A 46 -9.73 -0.94 5.24
C SER A 46 -8.94 -1.43 4.04
N ALA A 47 -9.21 -2.68 3.63
CA ALA A 47 -8.94 -3.15 2.28
C ALA A 47 -10.00 -4.18 1.91
N THR A 48 -10.48 -4.11 0.67
CA THR A 48 -11.44 -5.04 0.09
C THR A 48 -10.92 -5.49 -1.26
N ILE A 49 -10.91 -6.80 -1.48
CA ILE A 49 -10.61 -7.41 -2.76
C ILE A 49 -11.86 -8.15 -3.22
N VAL A 50 -12.42 -7.75 -4.36
CA VAL A 50 -13.45 -8.53 -5.05
C VAL A 50 -12.75 -9.40 -6.07
N ALA A 51 -12.78 -10.71 -5.81
CA ALA A 51 -12.01 -11.71 -6.54
C ALA A 51 -12.99 -12.59 -7.36
N PRO A 52 -13.10 -12.44 -8.68
CA PRO A 52 -13.94 -13.30 -9.52
C PRO A 52 -13.22 -14.63 -9.83
N GLU A 53 -13.80 -15.54 -10.61
CA GLU A 53 -13.15 -16.82 -10.94
C GLU A 53 -11.78 -16.64 -11.62
N ASN A 54 -11.65 -15.61 -12.48
CA ASN A 54 -10.37 -15.22 -13.04
C ASN A 54 -9.64 -14.25 -12.09
N PRO A 55 -8.53 -14.63 -11.44
CA PRO A 55 -7.83 -13.77 -10.49
C PRO A 55 -7.28 -12.47 -11.13
N LEU A 56 -7.07 -12.43 -12.45
CA LEU A 56 -6.61 -11.23 -13.15
C LEU A 56 -7.70 -10.16 -13.31
N GLU A 57 -8.95 -10.52 -13.06
CA GLU A 57 -10.09 -9.60 -13.06
C GLU A 57 -10.43 -9.08 -11.66
N ALA A 58 -9.61 -9.40 -10.65
CA ALA A 58 -9.81 -8.92 -9.29
C ALA A 58 -9.70 -7.40 -9.20
N THR A 59 -10.53 -6.81 -8.33
CA THR A 59 -10.47 -5.37 -8.01
C THR A 59 -10.12 -5.16 -6.55
N VAL A 60 -9.26 -4.18 -6.28
CA VAL A 60 -8.77 -3.82 -4.96
C VAL A 60 -9.15 -2.37 -4.66
N GLU A 61 -9.74 -2.16 -3.48
CA GLU A 61 -9.91 -0.84 -2.87
C GLU A 61 -9.32 -0.88 -1.46
N ALA A 62 -8.44 0.06 -1.13
CA ALA A 62 -7.79 0.14 0.17
C ALA A 62 -7.72 1.58 0.68
N SER A 63 -7.79 1.74 2.00
CA SER A 63 -7.72 3.03 2.68
C SER A 63 -6.79 2.92 3.89
N VAL A 64 -5.94 3.91 4.05
CA VAL A 64 -4.97 4.04 5.14
C VAL A 64 -5.30 5.29 5.95
N ASP A 65 -5.24 5.18 7.27
CA ASP A 65 -5.43 6.32 8.18
C ASP A 65 -4.13 7.11 8.30
N VAL A 66 -4.10 8.32 7.75
CA VAL A 66 -2.89 9.17 7.76
C VAL A 66 -2.62 9.76 9.15
N THR A 67 -3.66 9.90 9.97
CA THR A 67 -3.52 10.41 11.35
C THR A 67 -2.68 9.47 12.21
N SER A 68 -2.63 8.19 11.84
CA SER A 68 -1.90 7.14 12.55
C SER A 68 -0.38 7.10 12.29
N VAL A 69 0.15 8.04 11.50
CA VAL A 69 1.59 8.07 11.15
C VAL A 69 2.48 7.95 12.40
N ASP A 70 3.40 7.00 12.38
CA ASP A 70 4.38 6.79 13.45
C ASP A 70 5.76 6.59 12.85
N THR A 71 6.69 7.50 13.17
CA THR A 71 8.11 7.40 12.83
C THR A 71 9.00 7.25 14.06
N LYS A 72 8.39 6.91 15.21
CA LYS A 72 8.99 6.81 16.54
C LYS A 72 9.57 8.12 17.07
N ASP A 73 9.00 9.24 16.62
CA ASP A 73 9.43 10.60 16.96
C ASP A 73 8.20 11.51 16.94
N GLU A 74 7.68 11.82 18.12
CA GLU A 74 6.43 12.57 18.28
C GLU A 74 6.48 13.94 17.60
N GLY A 75 7.64 14.62 17.62
CA GLY A 75 7.80 15.93 16.99
C GLY A 75 7.74 15.84 15.47
N ARG A 76 8.42 14.86 14.88
CA ARG A 76 8.33 14.58 13.44
C ARG A 76 6.92 14.14 13.05
N ASP A 77 6.27 13.30 13.85
CA ASP A 77 4.92 12.81 13.55
C ASP A 77 3.87 13.92 13.64
N GLN A 78 4.02 14.86 14.58
CA GLN A 78 3.20 16.08 14.61
C GLN A 78 3.41 16.94 13.35
N HIS A 79 4.66 17.10 12.91
CA HIS A 79 4.94 17.84 11.69
C HIS A 79 4.40 17.14 10.42
N LEU A 80 4.52 15.80 10.33
CA LEU A 80 3.96 15.02 9.22
C LEU A 80 2.43 15.16 9.16
N ARG A 81 1.74 15.26 10.30
CA ARG A 81 0.29 15.48 10.34
C ARG A 81 -0.15 16.89 9.94
N SER A 82 0.74 17.88 10.00
CA SER A 82 0.41 19.29 9.80
C SER A 82 0.03 19.63 8.35
N ALA A 83 -0.54 20.81 8.14
CA ALA A 83 -0.89 21.33 6.82
C ALA A 83 0.32 21.56 5.88
N GLU A 84 1.55 21.63 6.43
CA GLU A 84 2.79 21.73 5.66
C GLU A 84 3.18 20.38 5.03
N PHE A 85 2.58 19.27 5.48
CA PHE A 85 2.84 17.94 4.99
C PHE A 85 1.55 17.21 4.60
N PHE A 86 1.06 16.24 5.38
CA PHE A 86 -0.12 15.46 4.98
C PHE A 86 -1.46 16.21 5.11
N ASP A 87 -1.53 17.26 5.93
CA ASP A 87 -2.75 18.01 6.20
C ASP A 87 -3.91 17.09 6.63
N VAL A 88 -3.70 16.32 7.71
CA VAL A 88 -4.60 15.21 8.07
C VAL A 88 -5.99 15.65 8.52
N GLU A 89 -6.14 16.91 8.92
CA GLU A 89 -7.44 17.51 9.22
C GLU A 89 -8.30 17.64 7.95
N THR A 90 -7.68 17.88 6.80
CA THR A 90 -8.34 17.98 5.50
C THR A 90 -8.35 16.64 4.76
N TYR A 91 -7.27 15.87 4.86
CA TYR A 91 -7.05 14.60 4.16
C TYR A 91 -6.67 13.50 5.15
N PRO A 92 -7.63 12.98 5.93
CA PRO A 92 -7.35 11.98 6.97
C PRO A 92 -7.01 10.60 6.39
N THR A 93 -7.23 10.37 5.09
CA THR A 93 -6.98 9.09 4.42
C THR A 93 -6.05 9.22 3.22
N MET A 94 -5.28 8.15 2.99
CA MET A 94 -4.69 7.83 1.68
C MET A 94 -5.45 6.64 1.12
N ASP A 95 -5.84 6.72 -0.15
CA ASP A 95 -6.73 5.75 -0.76
C ASP A 95 -6.10 5.16 -2.03
N PHE A 96 -6.26 3.86 -2.24
CA PHE A 96 -5.83 3.16 -3.43
C PHE A 96 -7.01 2.46 -4.10
N ARG A 97 -7.10 2.60 -5.42
CA ARG A 97 -8.09 1.89 -6.25
C ARG A 97 -7.41 1.27 -7.46
N SER A 98 -7.51 -0.05 -7.59
CA SER A 98 -6.92 -0.78 -8.70
C SER A 98 -7.57 -0.41 -10.03
N THR A 99 -6.77 -0.44 -11.09
CA THR A 99 -7.20 -0.37 -12.49
C THR A 99 -6.96 -1.68 -13.24
N GLY A 100 -6.18 -2.60 -12.67
CA GLY A 100 -6.01 -3.95 -13.21
C GLY A 100 -5.03 -4.79 -12.41
N VAL A 101 -5.13 -6.10 -12.61
CA VAL A 101 -4.17 -7.09 -12.11
C VAL A 101 -3.55 -7.79 -13.31
N ARG A 102 -2.23 -7.93 -13.31
CA ARG A 102 -1.50 -8.58 -14.39
C ARG A 102 -0.35 -9.40 -13.84
N VAL A 103 0.12 -10.34 -14.65
CA VAL A 103 1.34 -11.11 -14.37
C VAL A 103 2.39 -10.68 -15.37
N GLU A 104 3.58 -10.35 -14.87
CA GLU A 104 4.75 -9.99 -15.67
C GLU A 104 5.95 -10.72 -15.09
N ASP A 105 6.68 -11.46 -15.93
CA ASP A 105 7.85 -12.25 -15.53
C ASP A 105 7.65 -13.22 -14.34
N GLY A 106 6.39 -13.61 -14.09
CA GLY A 106 6.00 -14.50 -12.99
C GLY A 106 5.53 -13.78 -11.72
N ASP A 107 5.67 -12.45 -11.67
CA ASP A 107 5.24 -11.63 -10.55
C ASP A 107 3.83 -11.08 -10.79
N PHE A 108 3.01 -11.07 -9.73
CA PHE A 108 1.71 -10.41 -9.75
C PHE A 108 1.88 -8.91 -9.52
N LEU A 109 1.33 -8.12 -10.44
CA LEU A 109 1.33 -6.67 -10.37
C LEU A 109 -0.10 -6.15 -10.27
N VAL A 110 -0.34 -5.26 -9.31
CA VAL A 110 -1.60 -4.54 -9.14
C VAL A 110 -1.39 -3.09 -9.53
N ASP A 111 -1.90 -2.73 -10.69
CA ASP A 111 -1.91 -1.35 -11.17
C ASP A 111 -3.10 -0.62 -10.56
N GLY A 112 -2.93 0.65 -10.18
CA GLY A 112 -4.03 1.46 -9.70
C GLY A 112 -3.68 2.93 -9.51
N ASN A 113 -4.65 3.67 -8.99
CA ASN A 113 -4.48 5.06 -8.61
C ASN A 113 -4.31 5.15 -7.09
N LEU A 114 -3.14 5.62 -6.67
CA LEU A 114 -2.88 6.02 -5.29
C LEU A 114 -3.27 7.49 -5.14
N THR A 115 -4.02 7.82 -4.10
CA THR A 115 -4.46 9.18 -3.79
C THR A 115 -3.89 9.59 -2.44
N ILE A 116 -3.10 10.67 -2.45
CA ILE A 116 -2.49 11.26 -1.26
C ILE A 116 -2.77 12.76 -1.32
N ARG A 117 -3.28 13.32 -0.22
CA ARG A 117 -3.59 14.75 -0.11
C ARG A 117 -4.49 15.26 -1.26
N GLY A 118 -5.49 14.45 -1.63
CA GLY A 118 -6.43 14.74 -2.72
C GLY A 118 -5.85 14.65 -4.15
N ILE A 119 -4.57 14.31 -4.31
CA ILE A 119 -3.93 14.16 -5.62
C ILE A 119 -3.81 12.67 -5.94
N SER A 120 -4.39 12.25 -7.07
CA SER A 120 -4.31 10.87 -7.55
C SER A 120 -3.21 10.69 -8.60
N LYS A 121 -2.38 9.66 -8.44
CA LYS A 121 -1.33 9.26 -9.39
C LYS A 121 -1.34 7.75 -9.61
N PRO A 122 -0.96 7.27 -10.81
CA PRO A 122 -0.74 5.85 -11.02
C PRO A 122 0.37 5.31 -10.12
N ALA A 123 0.14 4.13 -9.55
CA ALA A 123 1.13 3.35 -8.82
C ALA A 123 0.90 1.86 -9.09
N THR A 124 1.99 1.11 -9.21
CA THR A 124 1.96 -0.34 -9.39
C THR A 124 2.57 -0.99 -8.15
N PHE A 125 1.82 -1.89 -7.53
CA PHE A 125 2.31 -2.72 -6.43
C PHE A 125 2.71 -4.08 -6.96
N SER A 126 3.95 -4.49 -6.68
CA SER A 126 4.40 -5.87 -6.88
C SER A 126 3.96 -6.69 -5.68
N LEU A 127 3.25 -7.79 -5.93
CA LEU A 127 2.80 -8.72 -4.91
C LEU A 127 3.72 -9.92 -4.80
N ASP A 128 4.05 -10.29 -3.58
CA ASP A 128 4.56 -11.62 -3.24
C ASP A 128 3.45 -12.35 -2.49
N PHE A 129 2.86 -13.34 -3.14
CA PHE A 129 1.70 -14.05 -2.61
C PHE A 129 2.12 -15.14 -1.62
N GLY A 130 1.74 -14.97 -0.35
CA GLY A 130 2.11 -15.87 0.74
C GLY A 130 1.24 -17.13 0.86
N GLY A 131 0.10 -17.19 0.16
CA GLY A 131 -0.76 -18.37 0.12
C GLY A 131 -2.11 -18.21 0.81
N PHE A 132 -2.84 -19.31 0.86
CA PHE A 132 -4.15 -19.42 1.53
C PHE A 132 -4.08 -20.38 2.72
N GLY A 133 -4.97 -20.18 3.70
CA GLY A 133 -5.10 -21.08 4.83
C GLY A 133 -6.39 -20.88 5.59
N THR A 134 -6.84 -21.89 6.34
CA THR A 134 -7.96 -21.73 7.29
C THR A 134 -7.39 -21.44 8.67
N ASP A 135 -7.87 -20.38 9.32
CA ASP A 135 -7.47 -20.05 10.69
C ASP A 135 -8.13 -21.01 11.73
N PRO A 136 -7.70 -20.98 13.01
CA PRO A 136 -8.27 -21.84 14.05
C PRO A 136 -9.77 -21.63 14.34
N TRP A 137 -10.36 -20.54 13.85
CA TRP A 137 -11.77 -20.20 14.02
C TRP A 137 -12.60 -20.57 12.78
N GLY A 138 -11.99 -21.14 11.75
CA GLY A 138 -12.64 -21.60 10.53
C GLY A 138 -12.74 -20.55 9.42
N ASN A 139 -12.16 -19.35 9.59
CA ASN A 139 -12.17 -18.36 8.51
C ASN A 139 -11.10 -18.70 7.48
N TYR A 140 -11.47 -18.60 6.20
CA TYR A 140 -10.51 -18.79 5.11
C TYR A 140 -9.73 -17.49 4.88
N LYS A 141 -8.41 -17.57 4.92
CA LYS A 141 -7.48 -16.44 4.89
C LYS A 141 -6.60 -16.47 3.65
N ALA A 142 -6.20 -15.29 3.22
CA ALA A 142 -5.16 -15.07 2.21
C ALA A 142 -4.07 -14.17 2.83
N GLY A 143 -2.80 -14.48 2.53
CA GLY A 143 -1.66 -13.65 2.93
C GLY A 143 -0.88 -13.17 1.71
N ALA A 144 -0.43 -11.92 1.73
CA ALA A 144 0.44 -11.38 0.69
C ALA A 144 1.31 -10.26 1.27
N THR A 145 2.48 -10.04 0.67
CA THR A 145 3.19 -8.78 0.81
C THR A 145 3.09 -7.98 -0.49
N ALA A 146 3.15 -6.67 -0.39
CA ALA A 146 3.08 -5.77 -1.54
C ALA A 146 4.13 -4.67 -1.44
N LYS A 147 4.68 -4.25 -2.58
CA LYS A 147 5.70 -3.21 -2.61
C LYS A 147 5.55 -2.26 -3.77
N THR A 148 5.75 -0.97 -3.51
CA THR A 148 5.91 0.04 -4.55
C THR A 148 6.93 1.11 -4.16
N VAL A 149 7.34 1.94 -5.12
CA VAL A 149 8.12 3.15 -4.88
C VAL A 149 7.43 4.30 -5.59
N VAL A 150 7.15 5.37 -4.85
CA VAL A 150 6.50 6.57 -5.38
C VAL A 150 7.34 7.81 -5.13
N ASN A 151 7.20 8.82 -5.97
CA ASN A 151 7.78 10.14 -5.73
C ASN A 151 6.78 10.99 -4.92
N ARG A 152 7.12 11.36 -3.69
CA ARG A 152 6.25 12.17 -2.82
C ARG A 152 5.89 13.54 -3.39
N GLU A 153 6.76 14.11 -4.23
CA GLU A 153 6.55 15.43 -4.82
C GLU A 153 5.41 15.41 -5.83
N ASP A 154 5.11 14.26 -6.45
CA ASP A 154 3.99 14.09 -7.38
C ASP A 154 2.63 14.27 -6.67
N PHE A 155 2.60 14.12 -5.34
CA PHE A 155 1.45 14.30 -4.47
C PHE A 155 1.46 15.65 -3.73
N GLY A 156 2.30 16.58 -4.16
CA GLY A 156 2.41 17.90 -3.53
C GLY A 156 3.05 17.90 -2.14
N LEU A 157 3.66 16.78 -1.72
CA LEU A 157 4.46 16.71 -0.50
C LEU A 157 5.88 17.19 -0.82
N THR A 158 6.06 18.51 -0.96
CA THR A 158 7.32 19.12 -1.45
C THR A 158 8.19 19.73 -0.35
N TRP A 159 7.77 19.66 0.92
CA TRP A 159 8.56 20.19 2.03
C TRP A 159 9.98 19.62 2.02
N ASN A 160 10.98 20.48 2.22
CA ASN A 160 12.37 20.08 2.33
C ASN A 160 13.19 21.16 3.04
N ALA A 161 14.39 20.79 3.49
CA ALA A 161 15.40 21.73 3.94
C ALA A 161 16.67 21.55 3.09
N ALA A 162 17.28 22.66 2.71
CA ALA A 162 18.57 22.64 2.03
C ALA A 162 19.68 22.26 3.02
N LEU A 163 20.64 21.45 2.57
CA LEU A 163 21.81 21.08 3.36
C LEU A 163 23.00 21.95 2.97
N GLU A 164 23.82 22.36 3.94
CA GLU A 164 25.07 23.10 3.69
C GLU A 164 26.04 22.33 2.77
N THR A 165 25.99 20.99 2.83
CA THR A 165 26.80 20.08 2.01
C THR A 165 26.28 19.91 0.57
N GLY A 166 25.20 20.59 0.21
CA GLY A 166 24.42 20.30 -1.00
C GLY A 166 23.51 19.09 -0.84
N GLY A 167 22.50 18.99 -1.71
CA GLY A 167 21.47 17.96 -1.65
C GLY A 167 20.24 18.35 -0.82
N VAL A 168 19.43 17.35 -0.46
CA VAL A 168 18.14 17.51 0.22
C VAL A 168 18.12 16.78 1.56
N LEU A 169 17.42 17.35 2.54
CA LEU A 169 17.20 16.69 3.83
C LEU A 169 16.34 15.44 3.70
N VAL A 170 15.29 15.49 2.88
CA VAL A 170 14.36 14.37 2.67
C VAL A 170 14.32 14.01 1.19
N GLY A 171 14.64 12.75 0.89
CA GLY A 171 14.57 12.20 -0.47
C GLY A 171 13.15 12.25 -1.05
N LYS A 172 13.07 12.19 -2.37
CA LYS A 172 11.78 12.23 -3.09
C LYS A 172 11.13 10.85 -3.22
N ASP A 173 11.94 9.80 -3.33
CA ASP A 173 11.45 8.42 -3.47
C ASP A 173 11.08 7.86 -2.10
N VAL A 174 9.84 7.39 -1.99
CA VAL A 174 9.28 6.72 -0.82
C VAL A 174 9.00 5.28 -1.21
N THR A 175 9.66 4.34 -0.55
CA THR A 175 9.32 2.92 -0.65
C THR A 175 8.15 2.65 0.29
N ILE A 176 7.10 2.01 -0.23
CA ILE A 176 5.93 1.57 0.54
C ILE A 176 5.92 0.04 0.49
N GLU A 177 5.80 -0.58 1.65
CA GLU A 177 5.73 -2.04 1.82
C GLU A 177 4.50 -2.36 2.66
N LEU A 178 3.72 -3.36 2.24
CA LEU A 178 2.53 -3.83 2.94
C LEU A 178 2.72 -5.30 3.30
N ASP A 179 2.34 -5.65 4.52
CA ASP A 179 2.08 -7.01 4.96
C ASP A 179 0.57 -7.14 5.13
N LEU A 180 -0.07 -8.05 4.41
CA LEU A 180 -1.52 -8.14 4.34
C LEU A 180 -1.99 -9.54 4.73
N GLN A 181 -3.01 -9.57 5.58
CA GLN A 181 -3.86 -10.73 5.73
C GLN A 181 -5.31 -10.34 5.47
N LEU A 182 -6.03 -11.16 4.71
CA LEU A 182 -7.44 -10.97 4.40
C LEU A 182 -8.25 -12.20 4.78
N ALA A 183 -9.52 -12.02 5.09
CA ALA A 183 -10.49 -13.08 5.31
C ALA A 183 -11.55 -13.07 4.19
N LEU A 184 -11.88 -14.25 3.68
CA LEU A 184 -13.00 -14.44 2.76
C LEU A 184 -14.31 -14.21 3.52
N GLN A 185 -15.17 -13.35 3.00
CA GLN A 185 -16.52 -13.16 3.53
C GLN A 185 -17.41 -14.35 3.15
N ALA A 186 -18.28 -14.73 4.10
CA ALA A 186 -19.24 -15.81 3.93
C ALA A 186 -20.42 -15.43 3.03
#